data_AF-A0A537SII3-F1
#
_entry.id   AF-A0A537SII3-F1
#
_cell.length_a   1.000
_cell.length_b   1.000
_cell.length_c   1.000
_cell.angle_alpha   90.00
_cell.angle_beta   90.00
_cell.angle_gamma   90.00
#
_symmetry.space_group_name_H-M   'P 1'
#
loop_
_entity.id
_entity.type
_entity.pdbx_description
1 polymer ?
#
loop_
_entity_poly.entity_id
_entity_poly.type
_entity_poly.pdbx_seq_one_letter_code
_entity_poly.pdbx_strand_id
1 'polypeptide(L)'
;MLYVSIFVELLRSRPSLAVWLAALAQALLWLLVPALFYAGPPGDVPDVLAVGHEFQLGTYLGPPLAFWLAELAFDLAGRSMIGVYLLSQICVIVTYWAVFALARSIVGAQHAALAVLLMVGIAAFTVPTPDFG
;
A
#
# COMPACT_ATOMS: atom_id res chain seq x y z
N MET A 1 -17.81 -36.19 3.66
CA MET A 1 -17.03 -35.14 4.32
C MET A 1 -16.84 -34.02 3.31
N LEU A 2 -17.44 -32.84 3.52
CA LEU A 2 -17.25 -31.70 2.62
C LEU A 2 -15.86 -31.11 2.89
N TYR A 3 -14.92 -31.28 1.95
CA TYR A 3 -13.64 -30.57 1.99
C TYR A 3 -13.90 -29.09 1.74
N VAL A 4 -13.72 -28.27 2.77
CA VAL A 4 -13.73 -26.81 2.64
C VAL A 4 -12.32 -26.37 2.30
N SER A 5 -12.17 -25.47 1.33
CA SER A 5 -10.87 -24.90 0.96
C SER A 5 -10.25 -24.17 2.15
N ILE A 6 -8.93 -24.31 2.34
CA ILE A 6 -8.16 -23.65 3.40
C ILE A 6 -8.38 -22.13 3.41
N PHE A 7 -8.56 -21.51 2.24
CA PHE A 7 -8.83 -20.08 2.11
C PHE A 7 -10.18 -19.69 2.72
N VAL A 8 -11.20 -20.51 2.47
CA VAL A 8 -12.54 -20.30 3.01
C VAL A 8 -12.55 -20.54 4.52
N GLU A 9 -11.81 -21.55 4.99
CA GLU A 9 -11.67 -21.82 6.42
C GLU A 9 -10.91 -20.70 7.15
N LEU A 10 -9.84 -20.18 6.57
CA LEU A 10 -9.08 -19.04 7.11
C LEU A 10 -9.96 -17.79 7.20
N LEU A 11 -10.71 -17.49 6.15
CA LEU A 11 -11.61 -16.34 6.11
C LEU A 11 -12.72 -16.47 7.18
N ARG A 12 -13.24 -17.69 7.38
CA ARG A 12 -14.29 -17.97 8.35
C ARG A 12 -13.80 -17.91 9.79
N SER A 13 -12.63 -18.50 10.07
CA SER A 13 -12.09 -18.70 11.42
C SER A 13 -11.25 -17.52 11.90
N ARG A 14 -10.48 -16.88 11.01
CA ARG A 14 -9.50 -15.82 11.32
C ARG A 14 -9.46 -14.74 10.22
N PRO A 15 -10.56 -13.96 10.05
CA PRO A 15 -10.67 -12.97 8.97
C PRO A 15 -9.56 -11.91 9.00
N SER A 16 -9.08 -11.52 10.19
CA SER A 16 -7.97 -10.57 10.33
C SER A 16 -6.65 -11.12 9.78
N LEU A 17 -6.39 -12.42 9.93
CA LEU A 17 -5.19 -13.04 9.35
C LEU A 17 -5.26 -13.09 7.82
N ALA A 18 -6.45 -13.34 7.26
CA ALA A 18 -6.63 -13.29 5.81
C ALA A 18 -6.29 -11.91 5.25
N VAL A 19 -6.74 -10.84 5.93
CA VAL A 19 -6.41 -9.45 5.55
C VAL A 19 -4.91 -9.18 5.66
N TRP A 20 -4.27 -9.56 6.78
CA TRP A 20 -2.83 -9.36 6.94
C TRP A 20 -2.00 -10.10 5.90
N LEU A 21 -2.35 -11.35 5.60
CA LEU A 21 -1.64 -12.14 4.58
C LEU A 21 -1.78 -11.51 3.20
N ALA A 22 -2.98 -11.06 2.82
CA ALA A 22 -3.19 -10.41 1.54
C ALA A 22 -2.45 -9.07 1.44
N ALA A 23 -2.54 -8.24 2.48
CA ALA A 23 -1.87 -6.94 2.53
C ALA A 23 -0.34 -7.09 2.47
N LEU A 24 0.22 -8.02 3.24
CA LEU A 24 1.67 -8.27 3.26
C LEU A 24 2.17 -8.93 1.98
N ALA A 25 1.42 -9.85 1.39
CA ALA A 25 1.77 -10.45 0.11
C ALA A 25 1.81 -9.40 -1.01
N GLN A 26 0.82 -8.52 -1.04
CA GLN A 26 0.77 -7.41 -1.99
C GLN A 26 1.89 -6.39 -1.74
N ALA A 27 2.13 -6.02 -0.47
CA ALA A 27 3.22 -5.11 -0.10
C ALA A 27 4.58 -5.68 -0.49
N LEU A 28 4.82 -6.97 -0.26
CA LEU A 28 6.06 -7.63 -0.66
C LEU A 28 6.19 -7.64 -2.19
N LEU A 29 5.12 -7.94 -2.91
CA LEU A 29 5.12 -7.93 -4.38
C LEU A 29 5.49 -6.55 -4.93
N TRP A 30 4.80 -5.50 -4.48
CA TRP A 30 5.01 -4.13 -4.97
C TRP A 30 6.20 -3.43 -4.36
N LEU A 31 6.86 -4.02 -3.36
CA LEU A 31 8.20 -3.62 -2.95
C LEU A 31 9.26 -4.27 -3.86
N LEU A 32 9.16 -5.58 -4.09
CA LEU A 32 10.18 -6.34 -4.81
C LEU A 32 10.17 -6.09 -6.32
N VAL A 33 8.99 -6.02 -6.95
CA VAL A 33 8.88 -5.81 -8.40
C VAL A 33 9.60 -4.53 -8.84
N PRO A 34 9.26 -3.33 -8.34
CA PRO A 34 9.96 -2.13 -8.77
C PRO A 34 11.41 -2.10 -8.30
N ALA A 35 11.74 -2.64 -7.11
CA ALA A 35 13.12 -2.69 -6.64
C ALA A 35 14.05 -3.56 -7.50
N LEU A 36 13.54 -4.62 -8.14
CA LEU A 36 14.33 -5.55 -8.94
C LEU A 36 14.31 -5.21 -10.44
N PHE A 37 13.21 -4.66 -10.94
CA PHE A 37 12.99 -4.52 -12.39
C PHE A 37 13.00 -3.07 -12.89
N TYR A 38 12.83 -2.06 -12.03
CA TYR A 38 12.81 -0.67 -12.50
C TYR A 38 14.24 -0.11 -12.50
N ALA A 39 14.67 0.36 -13.68
CA ALA A 39 15.97 1.01 -13.85
C ALA A 39 16.01 2.45 -13.32
N GLY A 40 14.84 3.04 -13.05
CA GLY A 40 14.69 4.39 -12.51
C GLY A 40 13.33 4.57 -11.83
N PRO A 41 13.15 5.69 -11.12
CA PRO A 41 11.87 6.04 -10.50
C PRO A 41 10.72 6.05 -11.52
N PRO A 42 9.58 5.42 -11.21
CA PRO A 42 8.43 5.38 -12.10
C PRO A 42 7.58 6.64 -12.00
N GLY A 43 6.73 6.86 -13.01
CA GLY A 43 5.74 7.96 -13.02
C GLY A 43 6.37 9.32 -12.73
N ASP A 44 5.70 10.07 -11.86
CA ASP A 44 6.08 11.43 -11.46
C ASP A 44 6.89 11.46 -10.15
N VAL A 45 7.39 10.31 -9.67
CA VAL A 45 8.25 10.22 -8.46
C VAL A 45 9.44 11.20 -8.50
N PRO A 46 10.12 11.45 -9.64
CA PRO A 46 11.17 12.47 -9.69
C PRO A 46 10.68 13.88 -9.31
N ASP A 47 9.49 14.27 -9.77
CA ASP A 47 8.89 15.57 -9.46
C ASP A 47 8.46 15.62 -7.99
N VAL A 48 7.92 14.52 -7.47
CA VAL A 48 7.57 14.37 -6.05
C VAL A 48 8.78 14.60 -5.15
N LEU A 49 9.94 14.01 -5.49
CA LEU A 49 11.18 14.18 -4.74
C LEU A 49 11.78 15.58 -4.92
N ALA A 50 11.79 16.12 -6.14
CA ALA A 50 12.31 17.47 -6.41
C ALA A 50 11.55 18.52 -5.59
N VAL A 51 10.23 18.39 -5.49
CA VAL A 51 9.39 19.26 -4.67
C VAL A 51 9.50 18.95 -3.18
N GLY A 52 9.61 17.67 -2.82
CA GLY A 52 9.79 17.22 -1.44
C GLY A 52 11.06 17.77 -0.81
N HIS A 53 12.15 17.82 -1.57
CA HIS A 53 13.45 18.35 -1.16
C HIS A 53 13.40 19.81 -0.67
N GLU A 54 12.50 20.60 -1.23
CA GLU A 54 12.33 22.02 -0.88
C GLU A 54 11.49 22.23 0.39
N PHE A 55 10.81 21.19 0.89
CA PHE A 55 9.92 21.23 2.07
C PHE A 55 8.94 22.42 2.07
N GLN A 56 8.41 22.78 0.89
CA GLN A 56 7.48 23.90 0.74
C GLN A 56 6.11 23.58 1.36
N LEU A 57 5.49 24.57 1.99
CA LEU A 57 4.16 24.45 2.61
C LEU A 57 3.00 24.45 1.61
N GLY A 58 3.25 24.90 0.38
CA GLY A 58 2.23 24.96 -0.66
C GLY A 58 2.85 24.98 -2.04
N THR A 59 2.29 24.17 -2.93
CA THR A 59 2.72 24.03 -4.32
C THR A 59 1.49 23.98 -5.21
N TYR A 60 1.67 24.20 -6.52
CA TYR A 60 0.57 24.02 -7.48
C TYR A 60 0.24 22.54 -7.71
N LEU A 61 1.07 21.62 -7.22
CA LEU A 61 0.92 20.17 -7.40
C LEU A 61 0.05 19.52 -6.32
N GLY A 62 -0.22 20.20 -5.20
CA GLY A 62 -1.14 19.71 -4.18
C GLY A 62 -0.63 19.88 -2.75
N PRO A 63 -1.25 19.17 -1.78
CA PRO A 63 -0.88 19.27 -0.38
C PRO A 63 0.53 18.70 -0.13
N PRO A 64 1.30 19.32 0.78
CA PRO A 64 2.75 19.09 0.85
C PRO A 64 3.16 17.77 1.52
N LEU A 65 2.23 17.14 2.26
CA LEU A 65 2.54 16.00 3.12
C LEU A 65 3.08 14.78 2.34
N ALA A 66 2.54 14.51 1.14
CA ALA A 66 3.04 13.42 0.31
C ALA A 66 4.51 13.66 -0.10
N PHE A 67 4.81 14.85 -0.61
CA PHE A 67 6.17 15.23 -1.03
C PHE A 67 7.17 15.15 0.14
N TRP A 68 6.80 15.65 1.32
CA TRP A 68 7.67 15.59 2.50
C TRP A 68 7.93 14.16 2.97
N LEU A 69 6.91 13.31 2.99
CA LEU A 69 7.08 11.92 3.40
C LEU A 69 7.93 11.15 2.38
N ALA A 70 7.76 11.40 1.08
CA ALA A 70 8.58 10.80 0.02
C ALA A 70 10.06 11.13 0.22
N GLU A 71 10.40 12.40 0.42
CA GLU A 71 11.77 12.86 0.64
C GLU A 71 12.38 12.24 1.91
N LEU A 72 11.64 12.26 3.02
CA LEU A 72 12.09 11.66 4.27
C LEU A 72 12.33 10.15 4.11
N ALA A 73 11.45 9.42 3.42
CA ALA A 73 11.63 8.00 3.18
C ALA A 73 12.81 7.70 2.26
N PHE A 74 13.02 8.54 1.24
CA PHE A 74 14.16 8.44 0.33
C PHE A 74 15.49 8.65 1.08
N ASP A 75 15.57 9.68 1.92
CA ASP A 75 16.75 9.98 2.73
C ASP A 75 17.03 8.91 3.78
N LEU A 76 16.01 8.44 4.50
CA LEU A 76 16.14 7.37 5.50
C LEU A 76 16.60 6.04 4.90
N ALA A 77 16.30 5.80 3.62
CA ALA A 77 16.76 4.63 2.88
C ALA A 77 18.15 4.82 2.24
N GLY A 78 18.87 5.91 2.56
CA GLY A 78 20.19 6.19 2.00
C GLY A 78 20.15 6.67 0.55
N ARG A 79 19.15 7.48 0.19
CA ARG A 79 18.87 7.97 -1.17
C ARG A 79 18.57 6.83 -2.15
N SER A 80 17.72 5.91 -1.69
CA SER A 80 17.27 4.76 -2.45
C SER A 80 15.76 4.77 -2.64
N MET A 81 15.30 4.46 -3.85
CA MET A 81 13.88 4.35 -4.19
C MET A 81 13.15 3.27 -3.38
N ILE A 82 13.88 2.32 -2.80
CA ILE A 82 13.33 1.31 -1.89
C ILE A 82 12.59 1.98 -0.72
N GLY A 83 13.05 3.13 -0.24
CA GLY A 83 12.38 3.89 0.81
C GLY A 83 10.98 4.36 0.40
N VAL A 84 10.86 4.94 -0.79
CA VAL A 84 9.59 5.43 -1.35
C VAL A 84 8.63 4.27 -1.63
N TYR A 85 9.12 3.16 -2.19
CA TYR A 85 8.31 1.97 -2.39
C TYR A 85 7.80 1.40 -1.06
N LEU A 86 8.65 1.30 -0.04
CA LEU A 86 8.26 0.83 1.28
C LEU A 86 7.21 1.75 1.92
N LEU A 87 7.40 3.06 1.84
CA LEU A 87 6.44 4.05 2.33
C LEU A 87 5.07 3.88 1.66
N SER A 88 5.05 3.73 0.32
CA SER A 88 3.82 3.47 -0.43
C SER A 88 3.11 2.21 0.08
N GLN A 89 3.84 1.11 0.26
CA GLN A 89 3.24 -0.14 0.73
C GLN A 89 2.72 -0.04 2.18
N ILE A 90 3.38 0.75 3.03
CA ILE A 90 2.86 1.05 4.38
C ILE A 90 1.52 1.80 4.27
N CYS A 91 1.40 2.80 3.40
CA CYS A 91 0.15 3.52 3.17
C CYS A 91 -0.98 2.59 2.71
N VAL A 92 -0.68 1.64 1.81
CA VAL A 92 -1.64 0.62 1.34
C VAL A 92 -2.09 -0.28 2.50
N ILE A 93 -1.16 -0.80 3.30
CA ILE A 93 -1.46 -1.65 4.47
C ILE A 93 -2.36 -0.89 5.46
N VAL A 94 -2.02 0.36 5.78
CA VAL A 94 -2.80 1.21 6.68
C VAL A 94 -4.22 1.41 6.13
N THR A 95 -4.35 1.64 4.82
CA THR A 95 -5.64 1.79 4.15
C THR A 95 -6.48 0.51 4.26
N TYR A 96 -5.90 -0.65 3.97
CA TYR A 96 -6.60 -1.94 4.10
C TYR A 96 -7.03 -2.23 5.53
N TRP A 97 -6.19 -1.91 6.52
CA TRP A 97 -6.56 -2.07 7.91
C TRP A 97 -7.68 -1.12 8.35
N ALA A 98 -7.63 0.15 7.93
CA ALA A 98 -8.67 1.13 8.21
C ALA A 98 -10.02 0.71 7.61
N VAL A 99 -10.03 0.26 6.36
CA VAL A 99 -11.25 -0.24 5.72
C VAL A 99 -11.75 -1.52 6.39
N PHE A 100 -10.86 -2.44 6.77
CA PHE A 100 -11.26 -3.63 7.53
C PHE A 100 -11.92 -3.26 8.86
N ALA A 101 -11.31 -2.36 9.63
CA ALA A 101 -11.83 -1.92 10.92
C ALA A 101 -13.21 -1.26 10.78
N LEU A 102 -13.36 -0.37 9.80
CA LEU A 102 -14.62 0.28 9.50
C LEU A 102 -15.69 -0.72 9.06
N ALA A 103 -15.40 -1.53 8.03
CA ALA A 103 -16.35 -2.53 7.53
C ALA A 103 -16.75 -3.54 8.60
N ARG A 104 -15.83 -3.92 9.49
CA ARG A 104 -16.11 -4.85 10.60
C ARG A 104 -17.19 -4.33 11.53
N SER A 105 -17.24 -3.01 11.78
CA SER A 105 -18.29 -2.37 12.59
C SER A 105 -19.65 -2.31 11.90
N ILE A 106 -19.72 -2.49 10.58
CA ILE A 106 -20.95 -2.33 9.78
C ILE A 106 -21.53 -3.70 9.36
N VAL A 107 -20.69 -4.59 8.81
CA VAL A 107 -21.12 -5.85 8.15
C VAL A 107 -20.55 -7.11 8.81
N GLY A 108 -19.78 -6.96 9.89
CA GLY A 108 -19.10 -8.06 10.58
C GLY A 108 -17.77 -8.47 9.95
N ALA A 109 -17.00 -9.29 10.68
CA ALA A 109 -15.60 -9.53 10.37
C ALA A 109 -15.35 -10.30 9.05
N GLN A 110 -16.23 -11.24 8.68
CA GLN A 110 -16.06 -12.06 7.48
C GLN A 110 -16.31 -11.24 6.21
N HIS A 111 -17.41 -10.48 6.16
CA HIS A 111 -17.71 -9.57 5.05
C HIS A 111 -16.70 -8.43 4.95
N ALA A 112 -16.21 -7.91 6.09
CA ALA A 112 -15.14 -6.93 6.11
C ALA A 112 -13.84 -7.46 5.47
N ALA A 113 -13.46 -8.70 5.78
CA ALA A 113 -12.29 -9.32 5.17
C ALA A 113 -12.49 -9.53 3.67
N LEU A 114 -13.68 -9.96 3.23
CA LEU A 114 -14.01 -10.05 1.80
C LEU A 114 -13.90 -8.71 1.08
N ALA A 115 -14.38 -7.62 1.69
CA ALA A 115 -14.28 -6.28 1.10
C ALA A 115 -12.81 -5.89 0.84
N VAL A 116 -11.92 -6.14 1.80
CA VAL A 116 -10.48 -5.86 1.63
C VAL A 116 -9.83 -6.79 0.61
N LEU A 117 -10.16 -8.08 0.63
CA LEU A 117 -9.64 -9.03 -0.36
C LEU A 117 -10.06 -8.67 -1.81
N LEU A 118 -11.23 -8.07 -1.99
CA LEU A 118 -11.65 -7.55 -3.28
C LEU A 118 -10.87 -6.29 -3.68
N MET A 119 -10.53 -5.42 -2.72
CA MET A 119 -9.72 -4.23 -3.00
C MET A 119 -8.29 -4.55 -3.46
N VAL A 120 -7.73 -5.70 -3.09
CA VAL A 120 -6.45 -6.21 -3.63
C VAL A 120 -6.49 -6.34 -5.16
N GLY A 121 -7.68 -6.54 -5.75
CA GLY A 121 -7.85 -6.62 -7.21
C GLY A 121 -8.10 -5.27 -7.89
N ILE A 122 -8.23 -4.18 -7.15
CA ILE A 122 -8.53 -2.86 -7.72
C ILE A 122 -7.24 -2.20 -8.20
N ALA A 123 -7.23 -1.75 -9.46
CA ALA A 123 -6.07 -1.14 -10.09
C ALA A 123 -5.47 0.01 -9.26
N ALA A 124 -6.31 0.90 -8.71
CA ALA A 124 -5.86 2.03 -7.90
C ALA A 124 -5.04 1.64 -6.65
N PHE A 125 -5.20 0.42 -6.13
CA PHE A 125 -4.45 -0.08 -4.97
C PHE A 125 -3.34 -1.06 -5.37
N THR A 126 -3.02 -1.21 -6.64
CA THR A 126 -2.01 -2.17 -7.12
C THR A 126 -0.98 -1.52 -8.02
N VAL A 127 -1.22 -1.49 -9.32
CA VAL A 127 -0.25 -1.12 -10.37
C VAL A 127 0.39 0.26 -10.18
N PRO A 128 -0.36 1.34 -9.87
CA PRO A 128 0.20 2.68 -9.74
C PRO A 128 0.77 2.95 -8.34
N THR A 129 0.65 2.02 -7.38
CA THR A 129 1.10 2.28 -6.00
C THR A 129 2.59 2.64 -5.89
N PRO A 130 3.53 2.08 -6.69
CA PRO A 130 4.93 2.49 -6.63
C PRO A 130 5.20 3.94 -7.03
N ASP A 131 4.25 4.62 -7.69
CA ASP A 131 4.42 5.98 -8.19
C ASP A 131 4.25 7.06 -7.09
N PHE A 132 3.87 6.65 -5.88
CA PHE A 132 3.73 7.45 -4.65
C PHE A 132 3.46 8.95 -4.84
N GLY A 133 2.17 9.33 -4.85
CA GLY A 133 1.70 10.70 -5.02
C GLY A 133 0.33 10.72 -5.64
#